data_AF-A0A9X6WVY5-F1
#
_entry.id   AF-A0A9X6WVY5-F1
#
_cell.length_a   1.000
_cell.length_b   1.000
_cell.length_c   1.000
_cell.angle_alpha   90.00
_cell.angle_beta   90.00
_cell.angle_gamma   90.00
#
_symmetry.space_group_name_H-M   'P 1'
#
loop_
_entity.id
_entity.type
_entity.pdbx_description
1 polymer ?
#
loop_
_entity_poly.entity_id
_entity_poly.type
_entity_poly.pdbx_seq_one_letter_code
_entity_poly.pdbx_strand_id
1 'polypeptide(L)'
;MEDLIEKLKSHIHWEEGMDDSLLSFYITQAKTYVKNATGKQTEYLIIMVAGIIYDYRVSEKELEQALDALTPFFVQEVYVDEEKDE
;
A
#
# COMPACT_ATOMS: atom_id res chain seq x y z
N MET A 1 -3.16 3.06 -13.76
CA MET A 1 -2.92 1.72 -13.18
C MET A 1 -1.50 1.29 -13.48
N GLU A 2 -1.07 1.36 -14.74
CA GLU A 2 0.32 1.10 -15.18
C GLU A 2 1.37 1.86 -14.35
N ASP A 3 1.18 3.16 -14.10
CA ASP A 3 2.10 3.96 -13.27
C ASP A 3 2.30 3.41 -11.84
N LEU A 4 1.25 2.86 -11.22
CA LEU A 4 1.36 2.25 -9.89
C LEU A 4 2.08 0.90 -9.93
N ILE A 5 1.95 0.17 -11.04
CA ILE A 5 2.65 -1.11 -11.23
C ILE A 5 4.14 -0.85 -11.35
N GLU A 6 4.56 0.14 -12.13
CA GLU A 6 5.99 0.49 -12.28
C GLU A 6 6.59 1.02 -10.97
N LYS A 7 5.83 1.83 -10.22
CA LYS A 7 6.22 2.27 -8.87
C LYS A 7 6.35 1.11 -7.90
N LEU A 8 5.40 0.17 -7.92
CA LEU A 8 5.46 -1.02 -7.07
C LEU A 8 6.66 -1.90 -7.45
N LYS A 9 6.88 -2.16 -8.74
CA LYS A 9 8.04 -2.90 -9.25
C LYS A 9 9.35 -2.29 -8.75
N SER A 10 9.46 -0.96 -8.83
CA SER A 10 10.64 -0.24 -8.31
C SER A 10 10.78 -0.38 -6.78
N HIS A 11 9.67 -0.34 -6.05
CA HIS A 11 9.64 -0.42 -4.59
C HIS A 11 10.07 -1.79 -4.05
N ILE A 12 9.64 -2.88 -4.70
CA ILE A 12 9.97 -4.26 -4.30
C ILE A 12 11.23 -4.80 -5.00
N HIS A 13 11.99 -3.93 -5.68
CA HIS A 13 13.17 -4.31 -6.45
C HIS A 13 12.90 -5.46 -7.44
N TRP A 14 11.84 -5.33 -8.21
CA TRP A 14 11.41 -6.31 -9.21
C TRP A 14 12.50 -6.57 -10.26
N GLU A 15 12.80 -7.84 -10.50
CA GLU A 15 13.78 -8.28 -11.50
C GLU A 15 13.10 -8.72 -12.81
N GLU A 16 13.81 -8.57 -13.92
CA GLU A 16 13.34 -8.97 -15.24
C GLU A 16 13.08 -10.48 -15.29
N GLY A 17 11.88 -10.89 -15.70
CA GLY A 17 11.46 -12.29 -15.79
C GLY A 17 10.68 -12.82 -14.58
N MET A 18 10.46 -12.02 -13.54
CA MET A 18 9.51 -12.34 -12.47
C MET A 18 8.05 -12.23 -12.97
N ASP A 19 7.15 -13.01 -12.36
CA ASP A 19 5.72 -13.06 -12.73
C ASP A 19 4.91 -11.87 -12.16
N ASP A 20 4.56 -10.91 -13.02
CA ASP A 20 3.89 -9.67 -12.61
C ASP A 20 2.35 -9.76 -12.61
N SER A 21 1.79 -10.93 -12.88
CA SER A 21 0.34 -11.12 -13.04
C SER A 21 -0.48 -10.68 -11.82
N LEU A 22 0.07 -10.84 -10.61
CA LEU A 22 -0.61 -10.49 -9.36
C LEU A 22 -0.33 -9.06 -8.87
N LEU A 23 0.58 -8.30 -9.49
CA LEU A 23 0.90 -6.94 -9.03
C LEU A 23 -0.34 -6.02 -9.08
N SER A 24 -1.15 -6.16 -10.13
CA SER A 24 -2.41 -5.43 -10.27
C SER A 24 -3.42 -5.75 -9.16
N PHE A 25 -3.45 -7.01 -8.70
CA PHE A 25 -4.31 -7.46 -7.61
C PHE A 25 -3.85 -6.85 -6.28
N TYR A 26 -2.55 -6.87 -5.96
CA TYR A 26 -2.02 -6.27 -4.75
C TYR A 26 -2.27 -4.76 -4.67
N ILE A 27 -2.10 -4.04 -5.78
CA ILE A 27 -2.42 -2.61 -5.86
C ILE A 27 -3.91 -2.36 -5.62
N THR A 28 -4.78 -3.21 -6.16
CA THR A 28 -6.23 -3.08 -5.97
C THR A 28 -6.62 -3.30 -4.51
N GLN A 29 -6.05 -4.31 -3.86
CA GLN A 29 -6.27 -4.55 -2.42
C GLN A 29 -5.74 -3.40 -1.57
N ALA A 30 -4.53 -2.91 -1.86
CA ALA A 30 -3.93 -1.78 -1.18
C ALA A 30 -4.77 -0.50 -1.32
N LYS A 31 -5.30 -0.22 -2.52
CA LYS A 31 -6.22 0.90 -2.76
C LYS A 31 -7.47 0.85 -1.88
N THR A 32 -8.06 -0.33 -1.76
CA THR A 32 -9.24 -0.54 -0.91
C THR A 32 -8.87 -0.35 0.55
N TYR A 33 -7.76 -0.93 0.99
CA TYR A 33 -7.28 -0.81 2.37
C TYR A 33 -7.02 0.65 2.76
N VAL A 34 -6.20 1.36 1.97
CA VAL A 34 -5.86 2.77 2.23
C VAL A 34 -7.11 3.64 2.22
N LYS A 35 -8.01 3.45 1.25
CA LYS A 35 -9.28 4.17 1.20
C LYS A 35 -10.15 3.95 2.43
N ASN A 36 -10.22 2.72 2.94
CA ASN A 36 -10.99 2.43 4.13
C ASN A 36 -10.32 3.00 5.39
N ALA A 37 -8.98 3.03 5.43
CA ALA A 37 -8.22 3.52 6.58
C ALA A 37 -8.20 5.05 6.68
N THR A 38 -8.19 5.76 5.55
CA THR A 38 -7.97 7.22 5.53
C THR A 38 -9.08 8.02 4.85
N GLY A 39 -10.05 7.36 4.19
CA GLY A 39 -11.00 8.01 3.30
C GLY A 39 -10.41 8.43 1.93
N LYS A 40 -9.09 8.31 1.76
CA LYS A 40 -8.33 8.82 0.60
C LYS A 40 -7.57 7.71 -0.11
N GLN A 41 -7.01 8.04 -1.27
CA GLN A 41 -6.16 7.13 -2.04
C GLN A 41 -4.76 7.73 -2.21
N THR A 42 -4.08 8.02 -1.09
CA THR A 42 -2.70 8.51 -1.10
C THR A 42 -1.79 7.47 -1.74
N GLU A 43 -1.16 7.86 -2.84
CA GLU A 43 -0.35 6.97 -3.68
C GLU A 43 0.78 6.28 -2.89
N TYR A 44 1.51 7.04 -2.08
CA TYR A 44 2.59 6.52 -1.25
C TYR A 44 2.14 5.35 -0.36
N LEU A 45 1.02 5.53 0.36
CA LEU A 45 0.47 4.48 1.22
C LEU A 45 -0.02 3.26 0.42
N ILE A 46 -0.54 3.47 -0.79
CA ILE A 46 -0.94 2.38 -1.68
C ILE A 46 0.28 1.53 -2.05
N ILE A 47 1.40 2.16 -2.42
CA ILE A 47 2.63 1.44 -2.78
C ILE A 47 3.21 0.68 -1.58
N MET A 48 3.25 1.32 -0.40
CA MET A 48 3.73 0.68 0.83
C MET A 48 2.90 -0.55 1.21
N VAL A 49 1.56 -0.42 1.22
CA VAL A 49 0.66 -1.53 1.55
C VAL A 49 0.74 -2.64 0.50
N ALA A 50 0.83 -2.30 -0.79
CA ALA A 50 0.96 -3.29 -1.86
C ALA A 50 2.28 -4.08 -1.75
N GLY A 51 3.39 -3.42 -1.40
CA GLY A 51 4.68 -4.05 -1.13
C GLY A 51 4.61 -5.02 0.06
N ILE A 52 4.01 -4.58 1.17
CA ILE A 52 3.79 -5.43 2.35
C ILE A 52 2.97 -6.68 2.01
N ILE A 53 1.87 -6.55 1.26
CA ILE A 53 1.05 -7.70 0.85
C ILE A 53 1.84 -8.63 -0.09
N TYR A 54 2.69 -8.07 -0.94
CA TYR A 54 3.57 -8.84 -1.83
C TYR A 54 4.61 -9.66 -1.04
N ASP A 55 5.22 -9.08 -0.02
CA ASP A 55 6.27 -9.74 0.77
C ASP A 55 5.69 -10.79 1.73
N TYR A 56 4.58 -10.49 2.41
CA TYR A 56 4.02 -11.33 3.47
C TYR A 56 2.81 -12.17 3.03
N ARG A 57 2.92 -12.84 1.87
CA ARG A 57 1.83 -13.67 1.29
C ARG A 57 1.39 -14.86 2.15
N VAL A 58 2.22 -15.29 3.11
CA VAL A 58 1.99 -16.52 3.92
C VAL A 58 1.98 -16.23 5.42
N SER A 59 2.68 -15.20 5.87
CA SER A 59 2.93 -14.95 7.29
C SER A 59 1.96 -13.90 7.84
N GLU A 60 0.88 -14.38 8.46
CA GLU A 60 -0.17 -13.51 9.03
C GLU A 60 0.38 -12.56 10.10
N LYS A 61 1.26 -13.06 10.98
CA LYS A 61 1.83 -12.27 12.07
C LYS A 61 2.76 -11.16 11.57
N GLU A 62 3.61 -11.44 10.58
CA GLU A 62 4.51 -10.43 10.03
C GLU A 62 3.73 -9.41 9.20
N LEU A 63 2.69 -9.85 8.49
CA LEU A 63 1.75 -8.96 7.80
C LEU A 63 1.07 -7.99 8.77
N GLU A 64 0.51 -8.50 9.87
CA GLU A 64 -0.12 -7.68 10.91
C GLU A 64 0.86 -6.63 11.46
N GLN A 65 2.06 -7.06 11.87
CA GLN A 65 3.09 -6.16 12.41
C GLN A 65 3.53 -5.09 11.41
N ALA A 66 3.66 -5.44 10.13
CA ALA A 66 4.03 -4.49 9.09
C ALA A 66 2.91 -3.46 8.83
N LEU A 67 1.64 -3.89 8.85
CA LEU A 67 0.49 -2.99 8.70
C LEU A 67 0.33 -2.08 9.92
N ASP A 68 0.54 -2.59 11.14
CA ASP A 68 0.51 -1.80 12.38
C ASP A 68 1.63 -0.74 12.41
N ALA A 69 2.80 -1.06 11.86
CA ALA A 69 3.88 -0.09 11.72
C ALA A 69 3.49 1.11 10.83
N LEU A 70 2.50 0.94 9.93
CA LEU A 70 1.98 2.01 9.10
C LEU A 70 0.89 2.87 9.78
N THR A 71 0.38 2.47 10.94
CA THR A 71 -0.68 3.19 11.68
C THR A 71 -0.40 4.69 11.84
N PRO A 72 0.81 5.15 12.24
CA PRO A 72 1.08 6.58 12.39
C PRO A 72 0.87 7.39 11.11
N PHE A 73 1.18 6.81 9.94
CA PHE A 73 1.01 7.46 8.66
C PHE A 73 -0.46 7.55 8.24
N PHE A 74 -1.26 6.50 8.52
CA PHE A 74 -2.70 6.55 8.29
C PHE A 74 -3.36 7.62 9.17
N VAL A 75 -2.98 7.67 10.44
CA VAL A 75 -3.49 8.66 11.40
C VAL A 75 -3.15 10.09 10.95
N GLN A 76 -1.90 10.34 10.57
CA GLN A 76 -1.47 11.64 10.05
C GLN A 76 -2.33 12.06 8.84
N GLU A 77 -2.64 11.13 7.95
CA GLU A 77 -3.31 11.44 6.70
C GLU A 77 -4.81 11.77 6.86
N VAL A 78 -5.43 11.21 7.91
CA VAL A 78 -6.78 11.59 8.35
C VAL A 78 -6.77 13.01 8.94
N TYR A 79 -5.83 13.32 9.84
CA TYR A 79 -5.77 14.65 10.47
C TYR A 79 -5.44 15.79 9.50
N VAL A 80 -4.58 15.55 8.49
CA VAL A 80 -4.32 16.54 7.43
C VAL A 80 -5.57 16.85 6.60
N ASP A 81 -6.61 15.99 6.63
CA ASP A 81 -7.92 16.33 6.06
C ASP A 81 -8.71 17.27 6.96
N GLU A 82 -8.79 16.96 8.25
CA GLU A 82 -9.58 17.72 9.22
C GLU A 82 -9.09 19.17 9.32
N GLU A 83 -7.78 19.43 9.19
CA GLU A 83 -7.21 20.78 9.22
C GLU A 83 -7.52 21.62 7.96
N LYS A 84 -8.03 21.05 6.86
CA LYS A 84 -8.37 21.79 5.64
C LYS A 84 -9.82 22.26 5.57
N ASP A 85 -10.66 21.77 6.47
CA ASP A 85 -12.09 22.07 6.52
C ASP A 85 -12.46 23.12 7.61
N GLU A 86 -11.46 23.75 8.25
CA GLU A 86 -11.61 24.94 9.13
C GLU A 86 -11.18 26.25 8.43
#